data_AF-A0A1H0UBK4-F1
#
_entry.id   AF-A0A1H0UBK4-F1
#
_cell.length_a   1.000
_cell.length_b   1.000
_cell.length_c   1.000
_cell.angle_alpha   90.00
_cell.angle_beta   90.00
_cell.angle_gamma   90.00
#
_symmetry.space_group_name_H-M   'P 1'
#
loop_
_entity.id
_entity.type
_entity.pdbx_description
1 polymer ?
#
loop_
_entity_poly.entity_id
_entity_poly.type
_entity_poly.pdbx_seq_one_letter_code
_entity_poly.pdbx_strand_id
1 'polypeptide(L)'
;MAVNEFLAGLDKDMVVEGGVSAIFPFGVFVALDGAPGPVVALVRIPQISWERIEHPVDVLAVGDRVRALVLHVDLEREQVSLSIRALLPEPPPRERTESEVLLEEQLEALRRKLLES
;
A
#
# COMPACT_ATOMS: atom_id res chain seq x y z
N MET A 1 7.69 9.01 26.68
CA MET A 1 8.16 8.77 25.30
C MET A 1 7.49 9.80 24.42
N ALA A 2 8.27 10.58 23.68
CA ALA A 2 7.69 11.57 22.76
C ALA A 2 7.19 10.86 21.48
N VAL A 3 6.21 11.44 20.80
CA VAL A 3 5.72 10.92 19.50
C VAL A 3 6.87 10.84 18.49
N ASN A 4 7.66 11.91 18.39
CA ASN A 4 8.84 11.94 17.52
C ASN A 4 9.86 10.83 17.82
N GLU A 5 10.06 10.49 19.10
CA GLU A 5 10.99 9.42 19.52
C GLU A 5 10.45 8.03 19.10
N PHE A 6 9.14 7.81 19.23
CA PHE A 6 8.49 6.60 18.74
C PHE A 6 8.62 6.47 17.22
N LEU A 7 8.33 7.55 16.47
CA LEU A 7 8.42 7.54 15.01
C LEU A 7 9.86 7.39 14.50
N ALA A 8 10.84 7.98 15.19
CA ALA A 8 12.25 7.80 14.86
C ALA A 8 12.75 6.36 15.06
N GLY A 9 12.02 5.54 15.84
CA GLY A 9 12.27 4.11 15.99
C GLY A 9 11.57 3.24 14.94
N LEU A 10 10.78 3.83 14.03
CA LEU A 10 10.14 3.10 12.93
C LEU A 10 11.01 3.17 11.68
N ASP A 11 11.43 2.00 11.19
CA ASP A 11 12.14 1.89 9.93
C ASP A 11 11.19 1.54 8.78
N LYS A 12 11.58 1.92 7.56
CA LYS A 12 10.94 1.43 6.34
C LYS A 12 10.98 -0.09 6.32
N ASP A 13 9.91 -0.71 5.81
CA ASP A 13 9.74 -2.16 5.71
C ASP A 13 9.58 -2.88 7.07
N MET A 14 9.43 -2.12 8.16
CA MET A 14 9.02 -2.66 9.46
C MET A 14 7.53 -2.99 9.45
N VAL A 15 7.15 -4.09 10.12
CA VAL A 15 5.75 -4.43 10.34
C VAL A 15 5.27 -3.86 11.67
N VAL A 16 4.17 -3.13 11.63
CA VAL A 16 3.49 -2.57 12.80
C VAL A 16 2.07 -3.11 12.91
N GLU A 17 1.53 -3.09 14.11
CA GLU A 17 0.16 -3.49 14.42
C GLU A 17 -0.62 -2.32 15.00
N GLY A 18 -1.93 -2.31 14.77
CA GLY A 18 -2.80 -1.29 15.32
C GLY A 18 -4.28 -1.55 15.07
N GLY A 19 -5.12 -0.72 15.71
CA GLY A 19 -6.56 -0.74 15.52
C GLY A 19 -7.01 0.31 14.52
N VAL A 20 -7.96 -0.01 13.64
CA VAL A 20 -8.59 0.97 12.75
C VAL A 20 -9.34 2.00 13.59
N SER A 21 -8.91 3.26 13.55
CA SER A 21 -9.49 4.34 14.34
C SER A 21 -10.54 5.14 13.56
N ALA A 22 -10.35 5.29 12.25
CA ALA A 22 -11.28 5.98 11.38
C ALA A 22 -11.13 5.52 9.93
N ILE A 23 -12.21 5.60 9.16
CA ILE A 23 -12.23 5.27 7.74
C ILE A 23 -12.77 6.47 6.97
N PHE A 24 -12.08 6.85 5.90
CA PHE A 24 -12.47 7.91 4.98
C PHE A 24 -12.45 7.42 3.53
N PRO A 25 -13.11 8.13 2.60
CA PRO A 25 -13.11 7.77 1.18
C PRO A 25 -11.73 7.74 0.52
N PHE A 26 -10.69 8.31 1.14
CA PHE A 26 -9.33 8.32 0.61
C PHE A 26 -8.37 7.34 1.32
N GLY A 27 -8.80 6.72 2.43
CA GLY A 27 -7.94 5.82 3.19
C GLY A 27 -8.43 5.51 4.60
N VAL A 28 -7.65 4.70 5.30
CA VAL A 28 -7.95 4.18 6.63
C VAL A 28 -6.89 4.65 7.61
N PHE A 29 -7.33 5.19 8.73
CA PHE A 29 -6.46 5.62 9.82
C PHE A 29 -6.33 4.49 10.83
N VAL A 30 -5.09 4.24 11.26
CA VAL A 30 -4.75 3.16 12.19
C VAL A 30 -4.11 3.78 13.43
N ALA A 31 -4.64 3.46 14.60
CA ALA A 31 -3.98 3.74 15.87
C ALA A 31 -2.93 2.66 16.12
N LEU A 32 -1.65 3.03 16.01
CA LEU A 32 -0.53 2.11 16.21
C LEU A 32 -0.37 1.74 17.68
N ASP A 33 -0.10 0.47 17.93
CA ASP A 33 0.17 0.00 19.28
C ASP A 33 1.49 0.58 19.81
N GLY A 34 1.47 1.02 21.06
CA GLY A 34 2.65 1.61 21.72
C GLY A 34 2.94 3.07 21.33
N ALA A 35 2.18 3.65 20.39
CA ALA A 35 2.30 5.07 20.08
C ALA A 35 1.90 5.92 21.31
N PRO A 36 2.78 6.82 21.82
CA PRO A 36 2.53 7.56 23.06
C PRO A 36 1.59 8.76 22.91
N GLY A 37 1.05 9.01 21.71
CA GLY A 37 0.24 10.17 21.39
C GLY A 37 -0.43 10.08 20.00
N PRO A 38 -1.04 11.18 19.52
CA PRO A 38 -1.75 11.20 18.25
C PRO A 38 -0.77 11.12 17.07
N VAL A 39 -0.52 9.91 16.58
CA VAL A 39 0.22 9.66 15.35
C VAL A 39 -0.77 9.53 14.19
N VAL A 40 -0.49 10.18 13.07
CA VAL A 40 -1.27 9.99 11.84
C VAL A 40 -0.74 8.79 11.07
N ALA A 41 -1.27 7.60 11.35
CA ALA A 41 -0.96 6.38 10.60
C ALA A 41 -2.03 6.13 9.53
N LEU A 42 -1.66 6.26 8.25
CA LEU A 42 -2.60 6.21 7.12
C LEU A 42 -2.28 5.07 6.15
N VAL A 43 -3.29 4.26 5.86
CA VAL A 43 -3.29 3.30 4.74
C VAL A 43 -4.14 3.87 3.61
N ARG A 44 -3.54 4.17 2.45
CA ARG A 44 -4.28 4.60 1.26
C ARG A 44 -5.01 3.42 0.61
N ILE A 45 -6.09 3.66 -0.13
CA ILE A 45 -6.90 2.61 -0.78
C ILE A 45 -6.06 1.57 -1.56
N PRO A 46 -5.12 1.97 -2.44
CA PRO A 46 -4.34 0.99 -3.22
C PRO A 46 -3.34 0.18 -2.38
N GLN A 47 -3.19 0.54 -1.10
CA GLN A 47 -2.32 -0.12 -0.12
C GLN A 47 -3.12 -1.02 0.84
N ILE A 48 -4.43 -1.14 0.68
CA ILE A 48 -5.28 -2.04 1.47
C ILE A 48 -5.23 -3.47 0.88
N SER A 49 -5.44 -3.60 -0.43
CA SER A 49 -5.48 -4.89 -1.13
C SER A 49 -4.85 -4.81 -2.53
N TRP A 50 -4.56 -5.98 -3.10
CA TRP A 50 -4.21 -6.16 -4.51
C TRP A 50 -5.44 -6.03 -5.43
N GLU A 51 -6.62 -6.32 -4.89
CA GLU A 51 -7.89 -6.15 -5.59
C GLU A 51 -8.33 -4.68 -5.58
N ARG A 52 -9.09 -4.31 -6.60
CA ARG A 52 -9.68 -2.98 -6.68
C ARG A 52 -10.80 -2.87 -5.65
N ILE A 53 -10.61 -1.98 -4.68
CA ILE A 53 -11.60 -1.63 -3.67
C ILE A 53 -12.23 -0.29 -4.05
N GLU A 54 -13.57 -0.21 -4.10
CA GLU A 54 -14.29 1.04 -4.32
C GLU A 54 -14.46 1.84 -3.03
N HIS A 55 -14.84 1.18 -1.93
CA HIS A 55 -15.00 1.81 -0.63
C HIS A 55 -14.25 1.04 0.47
N PRO A 56 -13.36 1.69 1.24
CA PRO A 56 -12.60 1.01 2.31
C PRO A 56 -13.47 0.38 3.40
N VAL A 57 -14.68 0.91 3.61
CA VAL A 57 -15.66 0.39 4.59
C VAL A 57 -16.18 -0.99 4.23
N ASP A 58 -16.03 -1.43 2.98
CA ASP A 58 -16.48 -2.76 2.54
C ASP A 58 -15.52 -3.87 2.97
N VAL A 59 -14.28 -3.51 3.32
CA VAL A 59 -13.19 -4.46 3.63
C VAL A 59 -12.65 -4.32 5.04
N LEU A 60 -12.88 -3.18 5.69
CA LEU A 60 -12.39 -2.88 7.04
C LEU A 60 -13.47 -2.14 7.82
N ALA A 61 -13.52 -2.38 9.13
CA ALA A 61 -14.39 -1.69 10.07
C ALA A 61 -13.56 -0.93 11.13
N VAL A 62 -14.15 0.11 11.71
CA VAL A 62 -13.55 0.80 12.88
C VAL A 62 -13.49 -0.17 14.05
N GLY A 63 -12.33 -0.27 14.69
CA GLY A 63 -12.01 -1.23 15.74
C GLY A 63 -11.28 -2.48 15.25
N ASP A 64 -11.21 -2.72 13.94
CA ASP A 64 -10.49 -3.88 13.40
C ASP A 64 -9.00 -3.82 13.71
N ARG A 65 -8.42 -4.97 14.03
CA ARG A 65 -6.98 -5.13 14.24
C ARG A 65 -6.31 -5.41 12.91
N VAL A 66 -5.35 -4.58 12.53
CA VAL A 66 -4.62 -4.69 11.27
C VAL A 66 -3.11 -4.75 11.52
N ARG A 67 -2.42 -5.46 10.63
CA ARG A 67 -0.97 -5.43 10.49
C ARG A 67 -0.63 -4.74 9.19
N ALA A 68 0.35 -3.85 9.21
CA ALA A 68 0.77 -3.11 8.03
C ALA A 68 2.28 -2.89 8.02
N LEU A 69 2.83 -2.79 6.82
CA LEU A 69 4.22 -2.44 6.57
C LEU A 69 4.39 -0.92 6.56
N VAL A 70 5.45 -0.41 7.18
CA VAL A 70 5.85 1.00 7.11
C VAL A 70 6.44 1.30 5.74
N LEU A 71 5.79 2.18 4.99
CA LEU A 71 6.28 2.65 3.68
C LEU A 71 7.16 3.89 3.80
N HIS A 72 6.75 4.81 4.67
CA HIS A 72 7.40 6.11 4.85
C HIS A 72 7.02 6.70 6.20
N VAL A 73 8.00 7.32 6.88
CA VAL A 73 7.80 8.06 8.13
C VAL A 73 8.13 9.53 7.87
N ASP A 74 7.22 10.41 8.23
CA ASP A 74 7.39 11.86 8.20
C ASP A 74 7.42 12.37 9.64
N LEU A 75 8.62 12.64 10.13
CA LEU A 75 8.87 13.12 11.50
C LEU A 75 8.40 14.56 11.72
N GLU A 76 8.45 15.41 10.68
CA GLU A 76 8.06 16.81 10.80
C GLU A 76 6.54 16.95 10.98
N ARG A 77 5.78 16.07 10.30
CA ARG A 77 4.32 16.09 10.32
C ARG A 77 3.71 15.04 11.25
N GLU A 78 4.54 14.27 11.95
CA GLU A 78 4.16 13.15 12.82
C GLU A 78 3.24 12.13 12.12
N GLN A 79 3.55 11.82 10.86
CA GLN A 79 2.76 10.92 10.02
C GLN A 79 3.55 9.68 9.62
N VAL A 80 2.85 8.58 9.43
CA VAL A 80 3.40 7.35 8.88
C VAL A 80 2.46 6.78 7.82
N SER A 81 3.02 6.48 6.66
CA SER A 81 2.33 5.81 5.56
C SER A 81 2.48 4.31 5.69
N LEU A 82 1.37 3.60 5.64
CA LEU A 82 1.29 2.16 5.90
C LEU A 82 0.75 1.39 4.69
N SER A 83 1.10 0.11 4.59
CA SER A 83 0.58 -0.82 3.59
C SER A 83 0.20 -2.17 4.17
N ILE A 84 -1.09 -2.51 4.09
CA ILE A 84 -1.59 -3.85 4.40
C ILE A 84 -1.27 -4.78 3.21
N ARG A 85 -1.42 -4.26 1.99
CA ARG A 85 -1.14 -4.97 0.73
C ARG A 85 0.26 -5.56 0.67
N ALA A 86 1.27 -4.84 1.18
CA ALA A 86 2.64 -5.33 1.17
C ALA A 86 2.86 -6.60 2.02
N LEU A 87 1.93 -6.92 2.93
CA LEU A 87 1.94 -8.16 3.72
C LEU A 87 1.07 -9.26 3.10
N LEU A 88 0.28 -8.93 2.08
CA LEU A 88 -0.52 -9.90 1.34
C LEU A 88 0.34 -10.58 0.27
N PRO A 89 0.14 -11.88 0.01
CA PRO A 89 0.83 -12.57 -1.07
C PRO A 89 0.63 -11.82 -2.39
N GLU A 90 1.73 -11.58 -3.10
CA GLU A 90 1.69 -10.94 -4.41
C GLU A 90 0.87 -11.81 -5.36
N PRO A 91 -0.11 -11.25 -6.09
CA PRO A 91 -0.86 -12.00 -7.08
C PRO A 91 0.09 -12.46 -8.20
N PRO A 92 -0.20 -13.59 -8.87
CA PRO A 92 0.57 -13.97 -10.04
C PRO A 92 0.59 -12.81 -11.05
N PRO A 93 1.69 -12.63 -11.80
CA PRO A 93 1.72 -11.68 -12.90
C PRO A 93 0.48 -11.91 -13.76
N ARG A 94 -0.28 -10.84 -14.04
CA ARG A 94 -1.48 -10.97 -14.89
C ARG A 94 -1.06 -11.72 -16.15
N GLU A 95 -1.72 -12.84 -16.44
CA GLU A 95 -1.53 -13.52 -17.72
C GLU A 95 -1.72 -12.44 -18.79
N ARG A 96 -0.66 -12.20 -19.58
CA ARG A 96 -0.73 -11.23 -20.66
C ARG A 96 -1.93 -11.62 -21.49
N THR A 97 -2.89 -10.72 -21.66
CA THR A 97 -4.07 -11.05 -22.47
C THR A 97 -3.60 -11.42 -23.88
N GLU A 98 -4.30 -12.33 -24.56
CA GLU A 98 -3.94 -12.71 -25.94
C GLU A 98 -3.75 -11.48 -26.85
N SER A 99 -4.55 -10.43 -26.62
CA SER A 99 -4.44 -9.14 -27.29
C SER A 99 -3.12 -8.41 -27.03
N GLU A 100 -2.61 -8.44 -25.80
CA GLU A 100 -1.37 -7.77 -25.40
C GLU A 100 -0.14 -8.50 -25.93
N VAL A 101 -0.17 -9.84 -25.92
CA VAL A 101 0.85 -10.68 -26.57
C VAL A 101 0.88 -10.44 -28.08
N LEU A 102 -0.29 -10.41 -28.73
CA LEU A 102 -0.39 -10.17 -30.18
C LEU A 102 0.14 -8.79 -30.57
N LEU A 103 -0.14 -7.75 -29.77
CA LEU A 103 0.36 -6.39 -30.02
C LEU A 103 1.89 -6.32 -29.90
N GLU A 104 2.48 -6.97 -28.90
CA GLU A 104 3.94 -7.05 -28.76
C GLU A 104 4.58 -7.80 -29.92
N GLU A 105 4.05 -8.95 -30.33
CA GLU A 105 4.53 -9.71 -31.50
C GLU A 105 4.44 -8.88 -32.78
N GLN A 106 3.34 -8.15 -32.98
CA GLN A 106 3.17 -7.26 -34.13
C GLN A 106 4.18 -6.10 -34.12
N LEU A 107 4.47 -5.53 -32.95
CA LEU A 107 5.44 -4.45 -32.79
C LEU A 107 6.87 -4.95 -33.02
N GLU A 108 7.22 -6.13 -32.52
CA GLU A 108 8.52 -6.76 -32.77
C GLU A 108 8.71 -7.11 -34.24
N ALA A 109 7.69 -7.67 -34.90
CA ALA A 109 7.72 -7.94 -36.32
C ALA A 109 7.90 -6.66 -37.15
N LEU A 110 7.27 -5.55 -36.73
CA LEU A 110 7.44 -4.25 -37.36
C LEU A 110 8.85 -3.67 -37.15
N ARG A 111 9.36 -3.72 -35.91
CA ARG A 111 10.71 -3.26 -35.57
C ARG A 111 11.79 -4.02 -36.34
N ARG A 112 11.62 -5.33 -36.51
CA ARG A 112 12.55 -6.16 -37.28
C ARG A 112 12.56 -5.77 -38.76
N LYS A 113 11.39 -5.58 -39.37
CA LYS A 113 11.28 -5.12 -40.77
C LYS A 113 11.89 -3.74 -41.00
N LEU A 114 11.81 -2.84 -40.02
CA LEU A 114 12.41 -1.51 -40.09
C LEU A 114 13.94 -1.52 -39.95
N LEU A 115 14.51 -2.51 -39.26
CA LEU A 115 15.97 -2.68 -39.10
C LEU A 115 16.62 -3.42 -40.27
N GLU A 116 15.85 -4.19 -41.03
CA GLU A 116 16.28 -4.93 -42.21
C GLU A 116 16.12 -4.13 -43.53
N SER A 117 15.80 -2.82 -43.47
CA SER A 117 15.68 -1.88 -44.60
C SER A 117 16.67 -0.73 -44.52
#